data_AF-A0A536WTS4-F1
#
_entry.id   AF-A0A536WTS4-F1
#
_cell.length_a   1.000
_cell.length_b   1.000
_cell.length_c   1.000
_cell.angle_alpha   90.00
_cell.angle_beta   90.00
_cell.angle_gamma   90.00
#
_symmetry.space_group_name_H-M   'P 1'
#
loop_
_entity.id
_entity.type
_entity.pdbx_description
1 polymer ?
#
loop_
_entity_poly.entity_id
_entity_poly.type
_entity_poly.pdbx_seq_one_letter_code
_entity_poly.pdbx_strand_id
1 'polypeptide(L)'
;MDYNAAAFLFFGWNKDMGRRTPQLVEVRKGDNCDMRIAVVRTMIAIIREYSKGDFIWQSPRHDHDVVLSARLSDNAALENFLMHDFFDDRGQPQ
;
A
#
# COMPACT_ATOMS: atom_id res chain seq x y z
N MET A 1 17.56 -15.31 -11.45
CA MET A 1 17.28 -14.68 -10.14
C MET A 1 15.78 -14.63 -10.02
N ASP A 2 15.20 -15.52 -9.23
CA ASP A 2 13.75 -15.60 -9.07
C ASP A 2 13.32 -14.52 -8.07
N TYR A 3 12.66 -13.46 -8.56
CA TYR A 3 12.25 -12.31 -7.74
C TYR A 3 10.98 -12.63 -6.94
N ASN A 4 11.06 -13.65 -6.09
CA ASN A 4 9.95 -14.10 -5.23
C ASN A 4 9.83 -13.32 -3.92
N ALA A 5 10.68 -12.32 -3.72
CA ALA A 5 10.81 -11.57 -2.50
C ALA A 5 10.90 -10.07 -2.78
N ALA A 6 10.21 -9.28 -1.98
CA ALA A 6 10.29 -7.83 -1.93
C ALA A 6 10.14 -7.40 -0.49
N ALA A 7 10.49 -6.17 -0.20
CA ALA A 7 10.19 -5.57 1.08
C ALA A 7 9.87 -4.09 0.90
N PHE A 8 9.05 -3.54 1.79
CA PHE A 8 8.77 -2.12 1.85
C PHE A 8 8.80 -1.63 3.29
N LEU A 9 9.06 -0.33 3.46
CA LEU A 9 8.96 0.34 4.74
C LEU A 9 7.56 0.92 4.91
N PHE A 10 6.90 0.59 6.01
CA PHE A 10 5.60 1.11 6.39
C PHE A 10 5.74 2.00 7.63
N PHE A 11 5.35 3.27 7.51
CA PHE A 11 5.55 4.26 8.58
C PHE A 11 4.37 4.34 9.57
N GLY A 12 3.29 3.58 9.34
CA GLY A 12 2.13 3.49 10.24
C GLY A 12 1.23 4.74 10.29
N TRP A 13 0.04 4.56 10.89
CA TRP A 13 -0.88 5.63 11.31
C TRP A 13 -0.77 5.96 12.80
N ASN A 14 0.32 5.56 13.43
CA ASN A 14 0.44 5.57 14.90
C ASN A 14 0.56 7.00 15.43
N LYS A 15 -0.57 7.58 15.87
CA LYS A 15 -0.62 8.83 16.63
C LYS A 15 -0.26 8.63 18.11
N ASP A 16 -0.33 7.41 18.64
CA ASP A 16 -0.26 7.14 20.08
C ASP A 16 1.16 6.82 20.58
N MET A 17 2.10 6.48 19.71
CA MET A 17 3.50 6.29 20.08
C MET A 17 4.34 7.36 19.40
N GLY A 18 4.90 8.29 20.19
CA GLY A 18 5.66 9.48 19.77
C GLY A 18 6.94 9.25 18.93
N ARG A 19 7.08 8.09 18.27
CA ARG A 19 8.06 7.80 17.22
C ARG A 19 7.37 7.15 16.02
N ARG A 20 7.43 7.81 14.86
CA ARG A 20 7.22 7.21 13.53
C ARG A 20 8.34 6.20 13.24
N THR A 21 8.29 5.04 13.88
CA THR A 21 9.24 3.96 13.60
C THR A 21 8.79 3.24 12.33
N PRO A 22 9.58 3.25 11.24
CA PRO A 22 9.26 2.46 10.07
C PRO A 22 9.30 0.98 10.40
N GLN A 23 8.29 0.24 9.96
CA GLN A 23 8.22 -1.21 10.02
C GLN A 23 8.67 -1.76 8.67
N LEU A 24 9.68 -2.63 8.67
CA LEU A 24 10.08 -3.37 7.47
C LEU A 24 9.13 -4.53 7.27
N VAL A 25 8.42 -4.53 6.15
CA VAL A 25 7.48 -5.58 5.78
C VAL A 25 8.09 -6.38 4.65
N GLU A 26 8.40 -7.65 4.91
CA GLU A 26 8.83 -8.60 3.89
C GLU A 26 7.62 -9.23 3.21
N VAL A 27 7.66 -9.28 1.87
CA VAL A 27 6.62 -9.83 1.02
C VAL A 27 7.19 -10.99 0.24
N ARG A 28 6.42 -12.06 0.14
CA ARG A 28 6.68 -13.20 -0.75
C ARG A 28 5.62 -13.22 -1.85
N LYS A 29 6.02 -13.57 -3.08
CA LYS A 29 5.08 -13.67 -4.22
C LYS A 29 3.94 -14.65 -3.92
N GLY A 30 4.27 -15.83 -3.37
CA GLY A 30 3.32 -16.91 -3.16
C GLY A 30 2.63 -17.31 -4.46
N ASP A 31 1.31 -17.54 -4.38
CA ASP A 31 0.47 -17.91 -5.53
C ASP A 31 -0.02 -16.71 -6.36
N ASN A 32 0.43 -15.49 -6.04
CA ASN A 32 0.06 -14.33 -6.83
C ASN A 32 0.71 -14.41 -8.21
N CYS A 33 -0.04 -13.98 -9.23
CA CYS A 33 0.43 -13.96 -10.62
C CYS A 33 1.69 -13.07 -10.78
N ASP A 34 1.78 -11.99 -9.99
CA ASP A 34 2.85 -11.00 -10.03
C ASP A 34 3.28 -10.58 -8.61
N MET A 35 4.57 -10.28 -8.43
CA MET A 35 5.12 -9.78 -7.17
C MET A 35 4.51 -8.43 -6.74
N ARG A 36 4.17 -7.57 -7.71
CA ARG A 36 3.50 -6.28 -7.47
C ARG A 36 2.14 -6.47 -6.80
N ILE A 37 1.38 -7.48 -7.23
CA ILE A 37 0.09 -7.83 -6.64
C ILE A 37 0.29 -8.30 -5.19
N ALA A 38 1.30 -9.13 -4.92
CA ALA A 38 1.60 -9.56 -3.56
C ALA A 38 1.90 -8.37 -2.65
N VAL A 39 2.71 -7.42 -3.10
CA VAL A 39 3.03 -6.18 -2.35
C VAL A 39 1.79 -5.36 -2.05
N VAL A 40 0.95 -5.09 -3.06
CA VAL A 40 -0.28 -4.31 -2.89
C VAL A 40 -1.24 -4.99 -1.93
N ARG A 41 -1.45 -6.31 -2.04
CA ARG A 41 -2.35 -7.05 -1.16
C ARG A 41 -1.86 -7.08 0.28
N THR A 42 -0.55 -7.22 0.49
CA THR A 42 0.04 -7.10 1.83
C THR A 42 -0.19 -5.71 2.41
N MET A 43 -0.02 -4.65 1.62
CA MET A 43 -0.33 -3.28 2.06
C MET A 43 -1.81 -3.12 2.44
N ILE A 44 -2.75 -3.63 1.63
CA ILE A 44 -4.19 -3.59 1.93
C ILE A 44 -4.50 -4.32 3.24
N ALA A 45 -3.88 -5.47 3.49
CA ALA A 45 -4.05 -6.20 4.74
C ALA A 45 -3.63 -5.34 5.95
N ILE A 46 -2.46 -4.71 5.87
CA ILE A 46 -1.96 -3.79 6.91
C ILE A 46 -2.93 -2.60 7.09
N ILE A 47 -3.34 -1.93 6.01
CA ILE A 47 -4.30 -0.82 6.07
C ILE A 47 -5.58 -1.26 6.80
N ARG A 48 -6.08 -2.46 6.52
CA ARG A 48 -7.29 -3.02 7.14
C ARG A 48 -7.13 -3.37 8.61
N GLU A 49 -5.91 -3.58 9.10
CA GLU A 49 -5.66 -3.73 10.54
C GLU A 49 -5.94 -2.42 11.28
N TYR A 50 -5.62 -1.27 10.65
CA TYR A 50 -5.75 0.06 11.26
C TYR A 50 -7.05 0.80 10.89
N SER A 51 -7.60 0.58 9.70
CA SER A 51 -8.83 1.23 9.22
C SER A 51 -9.84 0.20 8.72
N LYS A 52 -11.09 0.35 9.15
CA LYS A 52 -12.21 -0.50 8.68
C LYS A 52 -13.11 0.19 7.64
N GLY A 53 -12.84 1.46 7.35
CA GLY A 53 -13.69 2.29 6.50
C GLY A 53 -12.85 3.24 5.67
N ASP A 54 -13.34 4.46 5.52
CA ASP A 54 -12.64 5.48 4.76
C ASP A 54 -11.42 5.98 5.53
N PHE A 55 -10.31 6.20 4.84
CA PHE A 55 -9.05 6.67 5.41
C PHE A 55 -8.35 7.65 4.46
N ILE A 56 -7.50 8.49 5.02
CA ILE A 56 -6.67 9.42 4.25
C ILE A 56 -5.38 8.69 3.90
N TRP A 57 -5.08 8.57 2.62
CA TRP A 57 -3.83 8.06 2.08
C TRP A 57 -2.92 9.23 1.70
N GLN A 58 -1.70 9.22 2.25
CA GLN A 58 -0.66 10.15 1.84
C GLN A 58 0.26 9.42 0.86
N SER A 59 0.17 9.78 -0.42
CA SER A 59 1.05 9.19 -1.43
C SER A 59 2.48 9.65 -1.17
N PRO A 60 3.49 8.76 -1.15
CA PRO A 60 4.88 9.18 -1.13
C PRO A 60 5.31 9.94 -2.39
N ARG A 61 4.54 9.84 -3.49
CA ARG A 61 4.84 10.45 -4.79
C ARG A 61 4.11 11.77 -5.02
N HIS A 62 2.93 11.90 -4.46
CA HIS A 62 2.09 13.08 -4.65
C HIS A 62 1.93 13.81 -3.33
N ASP A 63 2.15 15.12 -3.33
CA ASP A 63 1.95 15.99 -2.18
C ASP A 63 0.45 16.28 -1.90
N HIS A 64 -0.40 15.28 -2.19
CA HIS A 64 -1.84 15.35 -1.96
C HIS A 64 -2.33 14.18 -1.12
N ASP A 65 -3.29 14.50 -0.26
CA ASP A 65 -4.03 13.54 0.55
C ASP A 65 -5.23 13.02 -0.27
N VAL A 66 -5.36 11.70 -0.41
CA VAL A 66 -6.48 11.06 -1.13
C VAL A 66 -7.33 10.27 -0.14
N VAL A 67 -8.65 10.42 -0.19
CA VAL A 67 -9.57 9.59 0.60
C VAL A 67 -9.81 8.27 -0.13
N LEU A 68 -9.45 7.16 0.51
CA LEU A 68 -9.66 5.80 0.02
C LEU A 68 -10.51 5.01 1.01
N SER A 69 -11.05 3.86 0.58
CA SER A 69 -11.85 2.98 1.43
C SER A 69 -11.15 1.64 1.66
N ALA A 70 -11.03 1.25 2.92
CA ALA A 70 -10.51 -0.05 3.34
C ALA A 70 -11.59 -1.16 3.36
N ARG A 71 -12.84 -0.85 2.99
CA ARG A 71 -13.94 -1.82 2.99
C ARG A 71 -13.66 -2.98 2.02
N LEU A 72 -14.23 -4.15 2.28
CA LEU A 72 -14.10 -5.31 1.40
C LEU A 72 -14.78 -5.08 0.04
N SER A 73 -15.90 -4.35 0.03
CA SER A 73 -16.62 -3.98 -1.21
C SER A 73 -15.74 -3.20 -2.19
N ASP A 74 -14.79 -2.44 -1.67
CA ASP A 74 -13.99 -1.49 -2.45
C ASP A 74 -12.59 -2.04 -2.77
N ASN A 75 -12.36 -3.35 -2.52
CA ASN A 75 -11.06 -4.00 -2.67
C ASN A 75 -10.46 -3.83 -4.07
N ALA A 76 -11.27 -3.99 -5.12
CA ALA A 76 -10.79 -3.88 -6.49
C ALA A 76 -10.32 -2.44 -6.80
N ALA A 77 -11.06 -1.44 -6.34
CA ALA A 77 -10.70 -0.04 -6.52
C ALA A 77 -9.43 0.32 -5.73
N LEU A 78 -9.33 -0.14 -4.48
CA LEU A 78 -8.15 0.07 -3.63
C LEU A 78 -6.90 -0.62 -4.20
N GLU A 79 -7.02 -1.88 -4.64
CA GLU A 79 -5.91 -2.62 -5.27
C GLU A 79 -5.43 -1.93 -6.53
N ASN A 80 -6.35 -1.48 -7.40
CA ASN A 80 -5.98 -0.75 -8.61
C ASN A 80 -5.28 0.59 -8.30
N PHE A 81 -5.81 1.36 -7.35
CA PHE A 81 -5.21 2.63 -6.94
C PHE A 81 -3.77 2.45 -6.45
N LEU A 82 -3.55 1.52 -5.51
CA LEU A 82 -2.22 1.28 -4.93
C LEU A 82 -1.26 0.68 -5.97
N MET A 83 -1.75 -0.14 -6.91
CA MET A 83 -0.94 -0.65 -8.00
C MET A 83 -0.40 0.50 -8.86
N HIS A 84 -1.25 1.47 -9.20
CA HIS A 84 -0.82 2.66 -9.94
C HIS A 84 0.12 3.54 -9.10
N ASP A 85 -0.22 3.82 -7.84
CA ASP A 85 0.58 4.66 -6.95
C ASP A 85 1.97 4.06 -6.64
N PHE A 86 2.12 2.73 -6.65
CA PHE A 86 3.41 2.05 -6.38
C PHE A 86 4.22 1.69 -7.60
N PHE A 87 3.60 1.50 -8.77
CA PHE A 87 4.30 0.89 -9.91
C PHE A 87 4.05 1.56 -11.25
N ASP A 88 3.09 2.47 -11.37
CA ASP A 88 2.93 3.25 -12.59
C ASP A 88 3.88 4.46 -12.53
N ASP A 89 5.01 4.34 -13.22
CA ASP A 89 6.05 5.36 -13.34
C ASP A 89 5.70 6.40 -14.41
N ARG A 90 4.48 6.95 -14.35
CA ARG A 90 4.07 8.04 -15.22
C ARG A 90 4.11 9.36 -14.47
N GLY A 91 5.33 9.79 -14.17
CA GLY A 91 5.65 11.20 -14.02
C GLY A 91 5.47 11.98 -15.33
N GLN A 92 4.25 11.96 -15.91
CA GLN A 92 3.91 12.85 -17.02
C GLN A 92 2.93 13.92 -16.52
N PRO A 93 3.34 15.20 -16.50
CA PRO A 93 2.35 16.27 -16.56
C PRO A 93 1.57 16.11 -17.88
N GLN A 94 0.23 16.16 -17.80
CA GLN A 94 -0.60 16.57 -18.92
C GLN A 94 -0.92 18.05 -18.76
#